data_AF-A0A4Q6BIT9-F1
#
_entry.id   AF-A0A4Q6BIT9-F1
#
_cell.length_a   1.000
_cell.length_b   1.000
_cell.length_c   1.000
_cell.angle_alpha   90.00
_cell.angle_beta   90.00
_cell.angle_gamma   90.00
#
_symmetry.space_group_name_H-M   'P 1'
#
loop_
_entity.id
_entity.type
_entity.pdbx_description
1 polymer ?
#
loop_
_entity_poly.entity_id
_entity_poly.type
_entity_poly.pdbx_seq_one_letter_code
_entity_poly.pdbx_strand_id
1 'polypeptide(L)'
;MTRTDSPPLSLAELPRSSAEEVDEELLALPDPPRTERTLTLVALVLAALVSLAFAFSLRHDVQYSLSRAEPLPVGALDTVRIADLPKNRVVTASAALGVSGAMRFERPLVEESSRIVPVLGRDDLWVELQIPRGEVLGRYVPADPLRGRLVPFSEAGPHHRGIASQLGDLRGVALPAGA
;
A
#
# COMPACT_ATOMS: atom_id res chain seq x y z
N MET A 1 -52.24 -42.34 -22.16
CA MET A 1 -51.11 -41.39 -21.96
C MET A 1 -51.16 -40.40 -23.12
N THR A 2 -51.74 -39.22 -22.91
CA THR A 2 -51.77 -38.13 -23.89
C THR A 2 -51.07 -36.93 -23.27
N ARG A 3 -49.95 -36.56 -23.88
CA ARG A 3 -49.06 -35.45 -23.50
C ARG A 3 -49.71 -34.15 -23.98
N THR A 4 -50.13 -33.29 -23.06
CA THR A 4 -50.54 -31.92 -23.38
C THR A 4 -49.27 -31.08 -23.54
N ASP A 5 -48.95 -30.72 -24.79
CA ASP A 5 -47.95 -29.70 -25.09
C ASP A 5 -48.55 -28.33 -24.76
N SER A 6 -48.02 -27.68 -23.72
CA SER A 6 -48.30 -26.27 -23.44
C SER A 6 -47.49 -25.40 -24.41
N PRO A 7 -48.09 -24.38 -25.05
CA PRO A 7 -47.34 -23.46 -25.90
C PRO A 7 -46.36 -22.61 -25.07
N PRO A 8 -45.22 -22.17 -25.65
CA PRO A 8 -44.31 -21.27 -24.96
C PRO A 8 -45.00 -19.92 -24.72
N LEU A 9 -44.98 -19.46 -23.47
CA LEU A 9 -45.50 -18.15 -23.08
C LEU A 9 -44.80 -17.06 -23.92
N SER A 10 -45.56 -16.47 -24.84
CA SER A 10 -45.09 -15.40 -25.70
C SER A 10 -44.96 -14.11 -24.89
N LEU A 11 -43.73 -13.59 -24.78
CA LEU A 11 -43.42 -12.27 -24.20
C LEU A 11 -44.18 -11.11 -24.86
N ALA A 12 -44.80 -11.34 -26.03
CA ALA A 12 -45.60 -10.35 -26.74
C ALA A 12 -46.99 -10.11 -26.10
N GLU A 13 -47.40 -10.96 -25.17
CA GLU A 13 -48.76 -10.98 -24.60
C GLU A 13 -48.80 -10.51 -23.13
N LEU A 14 -47.69 -9.97 -22.63
CA LEU A 14 -47.75 -9.12 -21.46
C LEU A 14 -48.60 -7.90 -21.83
N PRO A 15 -49.68 -7.57 -21.08
CA PRO A 15 -50.40 -6.34 -21.31
C PRO A 15 -49.38 -5.22 -21.26
N ARG A 16 -49.20 -4.52 -22.38
CA ARG A 16 -48.44 -3.28 -22.42
C ARG A 16 -49.20 -2.36 -21.48
N SER A 17 -48.70 -2.25 -20.25
CA SER A 17 -49.19 -1.35 -19.22
C SER A 17 -49.49 -0.04 -19.92
N SER A 18 -50.75 0.41 -19.81
CA SER A 18 -51.18 1.74 -20.17
C SER A 18 -50.07 2.72 -19.80
N ALA A 19 -49.66 3.51 -20.79
CA ALA A 19 -48.68 4.56 -20.62
C ALA A 19 -49.00 5.40 -19.38
N GLU A 20 -48.04 5.54 -18.48
CA GLU A 20 -47.92 6.66 -17.53
C GLU A 20 -49.19 7.05 -16.75
N GLU A 21 -50.05 6.10 -16.41
CA GLU A 21 -51.08 6.37 -15.40
C GLU A 21 -50.38 6.37 -14.03
N VAL A 22 -50.16 7.57 -13.49
CA VAL A 22 -49.49 7.76 -12.21
C VAL A 22 -50.34 7.09 -11.14
N ASP A 23 -49.83 5.97 -10.61
CA ASP A 23 -50.51 5.17 -9.59
C ASP A 23 -50.78 6.01 -8.33
N GLU A 24 -52.05 6.34 -8.09
CA GLU A 24 -52.49 7.16 -6.96
C GLU A 24 -52.15 6.50 -5.61
N GLU A 25 -52.07 5.17 -5.56
CA GLU A 25 -51.63 4.46 -4.35
C GLU A 25 -50.16 4.71 -4.04
N LEU A 26 -49.30 4.89 -5.07
CA LEU A 26 -47.90 5.26 -4.90
C LEU A 26 -47.71 6.72 -4.49
N LEU A 27 -48.59 7.63 -4.91
CA LEU A 27 -48.60 9.03 -4.46
C LEU A 27 -49.10 9.19 -3.02
N ALA A 28 -49.95 8.28 -2.55
CA ALA A 28 -50.45 8.25 -1.19
C ALA A 28 -49.42 7.73 -0.18
N LEU A 29 -48.31 7.15 -0.65
CA LEU A 29 -47.23 6.71 0.23
C LEU A 29 -46.57 7.92 0.90
N PRO A 30 -46.22 7.80 2.20
CA PRO A 30 -45.44 8.83 2.87
C PRO A 30 -44.11 9.03 2.14
N ASP A 31 -43.70 10.29 2.01
CA ASP A 31 -42.42 10.66 1.41
C ASP A 31 -41.30 9.82 2.04
N PRO A 32 -40.43 9.17 1.24
CA PRO A 32 -39.34 8.38 1.79
C PRO A 32 -38.41 9.28 2.61
N PRO A 33 -37.75 8.77 3.67
CA PRO A 33 -36.89 9.57 4.53
C PRO A 33 -35.67 10.10 3.75
N ARG A 34 -35.80 11.30 3.19
CA ARG A 34 -34.83 11.90 2.25
C ARG A 34 -33.47 12.15 2.92
N THR A 35 -33.48 12.47 4.20
CA THR A 35 -32.27 12.72 4.99
C THR A 35 -31.45 11.43 5.18
N GLU A 36 -32.08 10.32 5.55
CA GLU A 36 -31.41 9.03 5.75
C GLU A 36 -30.83 8.48 4.44
N ARG A 37 -31.58 8.63 3.34
CA ARG A 37 -31.08 8.28 2.00
C ARG A 37 -29.85 9.11 1.63
N THR A 38 -29.89 10.41 1.90
CA THR A 38 -28.76 11.31 1.59
C THR A 38 -27.53 10.94 2.42
N LEU A 39 -27.69 10.68 3.72
CA LEU A 39 -26.60 10.23 4.59
C LEU A 39 -25.99 8.91 4.10
N THR A 40 -26.83 7.94 3.72
CA THR A 40 -26.37 6.65 3.21
C THR A 40 -25.57 6.81 1.91
N LEU A 41 -26.05 7.65 0.98
CA LEU A 41 -25.34 7.96 -0.26
C LEU A 41 -23.99 8.64 0.01
N VAL A 42 -23.95 9.60 0.93
CA VAL A 42 -22.70 10.27 1.33
C VAL A 42 -21.72 9.26 1.93
N ALA A 43 -22.19 8.37 2.80
CA ALA A 43 -21.35 7.33 3.40
C ALA A 43 -20.80 6.36 2.34
N LEU A 44 -21.62 5.94 1.37
CA LEU A 44 -21.22 5.10 0.24
C LEU A 44 -20.15 5.77 -0.63
N VAL A 45 -20.35 7.05 -0.96
CA VAL A 45 -19.38 7.84 -1.74
C VAL A 45 -18.07 7.97 -0.97
N LEU A 46 -18.12 8.28 0.31
CA LEU A 46 -16.93 8.37 1.16
C LEU A 46 -16.18 7.03 1.21
N ALA A 47 -16.90 5.93 1.42
CA ALA A 47 -16.31 4.59 1.45
C ALA A 47 -15.66 4.22 0.11
N ALA A 48 -16.30 4.55 -1.02
CA ALA A 48 -15.74 4.35 -2.36
C ALA A 48 -14.45 5.14 -2.55
N LEU A 49 -14.41 6.41 -2.13
CA LEU A 49 -13.20 7.24 -2.19
C LEU A 49 -12.06 6.67 -1.32
N VAL A 50 -12.38 6.21 -0.10
CA VAL A 50 -11.41 5.57 0.79
C VAL A 50 -10.87 4.28 0.18
N SER A 51 -11.73 3.44 -0.40
CA SER A 51 -11.32 2.21 -1.08
C SER A 51 -10.40 2.48 -2.26
N LEU A 52 -10.71 3.50 -3.07
CA LEU A 52 -9.87 3.91 -4.19
C LEU A 52 -8.51 4.44 -3.72
N ALA A 53 -8.49 5.20 -2.61
CA ALA A 53 -7.26 5.67 -1.99
C ALA A 53 -6.39 4.50 -1.50
N PHE A 54 -6.99 3.47 -0.89
CA PHE A 54 -6.28 2.25 -0.49
C PHE A 54 -5.71 1.49 -1.71
N ALA A 55 -6.50 1.33 -2.77
CA ALA A 55 -6.03 0.69 -4.00
C ALA A 55 -4.82 1.43 -4.60
N PHE A 56 -4.87 2.76 -4.62
CA PHE A 56 -3.76 3.57 -5.09
C PHE A 56 -2.53 3.47 -4.17
N SER A 57 -2.73 3.42 -2.85
CA SER A 57 -1.64 3.24 -1.88
C SER A 57 -0.95 1.88 -2.02
N LEU A 58 -1.68 0.82 -2.38
CA LEU A 58 -1.17 -0.54 -2.49
C LEU A 58 -0.55 -0.86 -3.86
N ARG A 59 -0.69 0.03 -4.85
CA ARG A 59 -0.24 -0.22 -6.23
C ARG A 59 1.23 -0.63 -6.32
N HIS A 60 2.11 -0.01 -5.51
CA HIS A 60 3.55 -0.27 -5.53
C HIS A 60 3.89 -1.63 -4.90
N ASP A 61 3.14 -2.05 -3.89
CA ASP A 61 3.30 -3.36 -3.27
C ASP A 61 2.77 -4.48 -4.18
N VAL A 62 1.68 -4.24 -4.91
CA VAL A 62 1.20 -5.17 -5.95
C VAL A 62 2.23 -5.28 -7.09
N GLN A 63 2.75 -4.16 -7.58
CA GLN A 63 3.83 -4.16 -8.59
C GLN A 63 5.05 -4.96 -8.12
N TYR A 64 5.43 -4.80 -6.86
CA TYR A 64 6.52 -5.57 -6.25
C TYR A 64 6.20 -7.06 -6.19
N SER A 65 5.01 -7.44 -5.74
CA SER A 65 4.59 -8.84 -5.65
C SER A 65 4.54 -9.53 -7.01
N LEU A 66 4.31 -8.77 -8.08
CA LEU A 66 4.33 -9.27 -9.47
C LEU A 66 5.73 -9.21 -10.11
N SER A 67 6.70 -8.59 -9.44
CA SER A 67 8.07 -8.49 -9.94
C SER A 67 8.78 -9.85 -9.83
N ARG A 68 9.82 -10.05 -10.65
CA ARG A 68 10.65 -11.27 -10.56
C ARG A 68 11.27 -11.35 -9.17
N ALA A 69 11.08 -12.48 -8.50
CA ALA A 69 11.59 -12.75 -7.15
C ALA A 69 13.10 -13.06 -7.11
N GLU A 70 13.77 -13.09 -8.25
CA GLU A 70 15.19 -13.36 -8.37
C GLU A 70 16.00 -12.17 -7.83
N PRO A 71 16.81 -12.34 -6.76
CA PRO A 71 17.60 -11.25 -6.21
C PRO A 71 18.65 -10.78 -7.21
N LEU A 72 18.66 -9.49 -7.53
CA LEU A 72 19.69 -8.91 -8.38
C LEU A 72 20.92 -8.55 -7.52
N PRO A 73 22.12 -9.10 -7.79
CA PRO A 73 23.32 -8.67 -7.10
C PRO A 73 23.71 -7.26 -7.58
N VAL A 74 23.70 -6.28 -6.66
CA VAL A 74 24.07 -4.88 -6.95
C VAL A 74 25.49 -4.54 -6.48
N GLY A 75 26.14 -5.44 -5.73
CA GLY A 75 27.50 -5.23 -5.22
C GLY A 75 27.52 -4.38 -3.95
N ALA A 76 28.56 -3.56 -3.79
CA ALA A 76 28.78 -2.79 -2.58
C ALA A 76 28.02 -1.44 -2.63
N LEU A 77 27.13 -1.21 -1.65
CA LEU A 77 26.25 -0.04 -1.63
C LEU A 77 26.98 1.28 -1.42
N ASP A 78 28.19 1.27 -0.88
CA ASP A 78 29.04 2.46 -0.67
C ASP A 78 29.58 3.06 -1.99
N THR A 79 29.66 2.25 -3.06
CA THR A 79 30.24 2.68 -4.35
C THR A 79 29.22 2.84 -5.48
N VAL A 80 28.04 2.23 -5.37
CA VAL A 80 27.00 2.24 -6.42
C VAL A 80 26.29 3.58 -6.50
N ARG A 81 25.98 4.08 -7.70
CA ARG A 81 25.14 5.29 -7.83
C ARG A 81 23.67 4.94 -7.64
N ILE A 82 22.91 5.76 -6.91
CA ILE A 82 21.45 5.55 -6.71
C ILE A 82 20.71 5.48 -8.05
N ALA A 83 21.11 6.28 -9.04
CA ALA A 83 20.52 6.28 -10.37
C ALA A 83 20.63 4.91 -11.09
N ASP A 84 21.64 4.12 -10.73
CA ASP A 84 21.91 2.81 -11.32
C ASP A 84 21.19 1.67 -10.57
N LEU A 85 20.56 1.96 -9.42
CA LEU A 85 19.87 0.96 -8.60
C LEU A 85 18.47 0.62 -9.14
N PRO A 86 18.09 -0.66 -9.19
CA PRO A 86 16.75 -1.06 -9.58
C PRO A 86 15.74 -0.66 -8.50
N LYS A 87 14.76 0.17 -8.87
CA LYS A 87 13.65 0.53 -7.99
C LYS A 87 12.69 -0.64 -7.78
N ASN A 88 12.16 -0.76 -6.57
CA ASN A 88 11.11 -1.69 -6.19
C ASN A 88 11.41 -3.15 -6.60
N ARG A 89 12.66 -3.59 -6.39
CA ARG A 89 13.11 -4.97 -6.65
C ARG A 89 13.85 -5.56 -5.46
N VAL A 90 13.86 -6.89 -5.42
CA VAL A 90 14.73 -7.65 -4.51
C VAL A 90 16.17 -7.53 -5.00
N VAL A 91 17.06 -7.08 -4.12
CA VAL A 91 18.49 -6.99 -4.39
C VAL A 91 19.29 -7.72 -3.32
N THR A 92 20.50 -8.10 -3.70
CA THR A 92 21.53 -8.58 -2.80
C THR A 92 22.72 -7.64 -2.88
N ALA A 93 23.17 -7.13 -1.74
CA ALA A 93 24.19 -6.09 -1.67
C ALA A 93 25.07 -6.23 -0.42
N SER A 94 26.30 -5.76 -0.49
CA SER A 94 27.17 -5.63 0.68
C SER A 94 27.21 -4.17 1.12
N ALA A 95 27.17 -3.92 2.42
CA ALA A 95 27.26 -2.57 2.95
C ALA A 95 27.90 -2.57 4.33
N ALA A 96 28.85 -1.65 4.54
CA ALA A 96 29.27 -1.29 5.88
C ALA A 96 28.17 -0.42 6.52
N LEU A 97 27.61 -0.84 7.65
CA LEU A 97 26.55 -0.12 8.34
C LEU A 97 27.13 0.73 9.48
N GLY A 98 26.73 2.00 9.54
CA GLY A 98 27.16 2.92 10.59
C GLY A 98 26.29 2.82 11.84
N VAL A 99 26.88 2.63 13.01
CA VAL A 99 26.12 2.57 14.29
C VAL A 99 25.64 3.97 14.72
N SER A 100 26.32 5.03 14.28
CA SER A 100 25.93 6.41 14.53
C SER A 100 24.75 6.83 13.64
N GLY A 101 23.72 7.41 14.25
CA GLY A 101 22.50 7.82 13.54
C GLY A 101 21.51 6.68 13.26
N ALA A 102 21.70 5.51 13.86
CA ALA A 102 20.72 4.43 13.81
C ALA A 102 19.48 4.79 14.63
N MET A 103 18.30 4.64 14.03
CA MET A 103 17.02 4.97 14.67
C MET A 103 16.19 3.74 15.01
N ARG A 104 15.44 3.83 16.12
CA ARG A 104 14.35 2.89 16.40
C ARG A 104 13.14 3.28 15.57
N PHE A 105 12.63 2.33 14.80
CA PHE A 105 11.35 2.46 14.16
C PHE A 105 10.45 1.31 14.61
N GLU A 106 9.36 1.66 15.31
CA GLU A 106 8.35 0.69 15.71
C GLU A 106 7.13 0.84 14.82
N ARG A 107 6.69 -0.28 14.25
CA ARG A 107 5.48 -0.32 13.44
C ARG A 107 4.31 -0.64 14.37
N PRO A 108 3.21 0.13 14.34
CA PRO A 108 1.97 -0.26 15.00
C PRO A 108 1.58 -1.66 14.52
N LEU A 109 1.22 -2.55 15.45
CA LEU A 109 0.77 -3.92 15.17
C LEU A 109 1.86 -4.92 14.70
N VAL A 110 3.15 -4.55 14.75
CA VAL A 110 4.26 -5.50 14.54
C VAL A 110 5.08 -5.61 15.81
N GLU A 111 5.25 -6.84 16.27
CA GLU A 111 5.93 -7.19 17.52
C GLU A 111 7.46 -7.05 17.49
N GLU A 112 8.02 -6.87 16.29
CA GLU A 112 9.45 -6.79 16.00
C GLU A 112 9.94 -5.34 15.96
N SER A 113 11.13 -5.10 16.52
CA SER A 113 11.77 -3.78 16.44
C SER A 113 12.54 -3.66 15.14
N SER A 114 12.16 -2.70 14.30
CA SER A 114 12.89 -2.37 13.09
C SER A 114 13.88 -1.23 13.39
N ARG A 115 15.08 -1.28 12.79
CA ARG A 115 16.09 -0.23 12.91
C ARG A 115 16.46 0.27 11.54
N ILE A 116 16.54 1.58 11.42
CA ILE A 116 17.03 2.23 10.20
C ILE A 116 18.47 2.64 10.47
N VAL A 117 19.39 2.10 9.68
CA VAL A 117 20.83 2.26 9.87
C VAL A 117 21.43 2.86 8.61
N PRO A 118 22.22 3.93 8.70
CA PRO A 118 22.85 4.53 7.53
C PRO A 118 23.94 3.62 6.95
N VAL A 119 24.07 3.63 5.63
CA VAL A 119 25.25 3.04 4.99
C VAL A 119 26.45 3.97 5.21
N LEU A 120 27.56 3.39 5.66
CA LEU A 120 28.78 4.12 5.95
C LEU A 120 29.30 4.78 4.65
N GLY A 121 29.70 6.05 4.75
CA GLY A 121 30.16 6.82 3.59
C GLY A 121 29.03 7.38 2.72
N ARG A 122 27.76 7.20 3.12
CA ARG A 122 26.59 7.71 2.41
C ARG A 122 25.67 8.55 3.28
N ASP A 123 25.00 9.48 2.64
CA ASP A 123 23.99 10.38 3.21
C ASP A 123 22.62 10.23 2.57
N ASP A 124 22.50 9.36 1.58
CA ASP A 124 21.36 9.17 0.70
C ASP A 124 20.83 7.72 0.69
N LEU A 125 21.40 6.83 1.52
CA LEU A 125 21.02 5.41 1.57
C LEU A 125 21.00 4.86 2.99
N TRP A 126 19.89 4.20 3.32
CA TRP A 126 19.66 3.56 4.63
C TRP A 126 19.19 2.13 4.45
N VAL A 127 19.51 1.30 5.45
CA VAL A 127 19.09 -0.09 5.52
C VAL A 127 18.14 -0.26 6.69
N GLU A 128 16.95 -0.80 6.42
CA GLU A 128 16.02 -1.25 7.45
C GLU A 128 16.40 -2.67 7.88
N LEU A 129 16.83 -2.83 9.13
CA LEU A 129 17.16 -4.10 9.75
C LEU A 129 16.02 -4.53 10.69
N GLN A 130 15.57 -5.77 10.56
CA GLN A 130 14.73 -6.39 11.57
C GLN A 130 15.63 -6.98 12.66
N ILE A 131 15.50 -6.45 13.88
CA ILE A 131 16.23 -6.97 15.03
C ILE A 131 15.31 -7.92 15.80
N PRO A 132 15.69 -9.21 15.94
CA PRO A 132 14.94 -10.17 16.75
C PRO A 132 14.75 -9.68 18.19
N ARG A 133 13.66 -10.11 18.81
CA ARG A 133 13.36 -9.77 20.21
C ARG A 133 14.51 -10.20 21.14
N GLY A 134 14.98 -9.27 21.97
CA GLY A 134 16.05 -9.50 22.95
C GLY A 134 17.45 -9.14 22.47
N GLU A 135 17.62 -8.80 21.19
CA GLU A 135 18.90 -8.35 20.65
C GLU A 135 19.07 -6.83 20.70
N VAL A 136 20.31 -6.39 20.90
CA VAL A 136 20.69 -4.98 20.95
C VAL A 136 21.57 -4.68 19.73
N LEU A 137 21.28 -3.58 19.02
CA LEU A 137 21.96 -3.19 17.77
C LEU A 137 23.50 -3.24 17.88
N GLY A 138 24.08 -2.88 19.03
CA GLY A 138 25.54 -2.91 19.23
C GLY A 138 26.17 -4.31 19.28
N ARG A 139 25.38 -5.38 19.31
CA ARG A 139 25.83 -6.78 19.26
C ARG A 139 25.24 -7.58 18.09
N TYR A 140 24.21 -7.04 17.44
CA TYR A 140 23.59 -7.67 16.29
C TYR A 140 24.48 -7.51 15.06
N VAL A 141 24.93 -8.62 14.50
CA VAL A 141 25.69 -8.66 13.24
C VAL A 141 24.71 -9.03 12.12
N PRO A 142 24.41 -8.10 11.19
CA PRO A 142 23.53 -8.39 10.07
C PRO A 142 24.19 -9.39 9.11
N ALA A 143 23.37 -10.07 8.30
CA ALA A 143 23.89 -10.95 7.25
C ALA A 143 24.66 -10.16 6.18
N ASP A 144 25.76 -10.73 5.69
CA ASP A 144 26.50 -10.25 4.52
C ASP A 144 26.61 -11.41 3.51
N PRO A 145 26.04 -11.29 2.29
CA PRO A 145 25.40 -10.11 1.75
C PRO A 145 23.99 -9.84 2.30
N LEU A 146 23.65 -8.56 2.44
CA LEU A 146 22.31 -8.10 2.77
C LEU A 146 21.36 -8.42 1.62
N ARG A 147 20.14 -8.87 1.96
CA ARG A 147 19.08 -9.12 0.99
C ARG A 147 17.85 -8.31 1.38
N GLY A 148 17.31 -7.53 0.46
CA GLY A 148 16.18 -6.66 0.74
C GLY A 148 15.55 -6.03 -0.49
N ARG A 149 14.55 -5.18 -0.26
CA ARG A 149 13.88 -4.40 -1.30
C ARG A 149 14.41 -2.97 -1.30
N LEU A 150 14.80 -2.47 -2.47
CA LEU A 150 15.12 -1.05 -2.63
C LEU A 150 13.86 -0.24 -2.91
N VAL A 151 13.58 0.74 -2.05
CA VAL A 151 12.40 1.60 -2.15
C VAL A 151 12.82 3.05 -1.90
N PRO A 152 12.58 3.97 -2.84
CA PRO A 152 12.72 5.41 -2.57
C PRO A 152 11.74 5.85 -1.48
N PHE A 153 12.08 6.77 -0.57
CA PHE A 153 11.14 7.23 0.47
C PHE A 153 9.86 7.84 -0.11
N SER A 154 9.90 8.40 -1.32
CA SER A 154 8.72 8.93 -2.01
C SER A 154 7.72 7.85 -2.44
N GLU A 155 8.19 6.62 -2.64
CA GLU A 155 7.39 5.45 -3.03
C GLU A 155 7.18 4.49 -1.86
N ALA A 156 7.84 4.75 -0.74
CA ALA A 156 7.68 3.98 0.48
C ALA A 156 6.26 4.18 1.00
N GLY A 157 5.54 3.08 1.19
CA GLY A 157 4.13 3.08 1.56
C GLY A 157 3.87 3.81 2.89
N PRO A 158 2.61 3.88 3.33
CA PRO A 158 2.23 4.59 4.56
C PRO A 158 3.00 4.15 5.80
N HIS A 159 3.52 2.92 5.82
CA HIS A 159 4.40 2.38 6.87
C HIS A 159 5.72 3.13 7.04
N HIS A 160 6.21 3.81 6.00
CA HIS A 160 7.48 4.54 6.01
C HIS A 160 7.29 6.06 6.07
N ARG A 161 6.02 6.51 6.18
CA ARG A 161 5.68 7.93 6.22
C ARG A 161 6.26 8.58 7.49
N GLY A 162 6.99 9.68 7.31
CA GLY A 162 7.61 10.43 8.41
C GLY A 162 9.03 9.99 8.78
N ILE A 163 9.54 8.89 8.21
CA ILE A 163 10.95 8.49 8.40
C ILE A 163 11.88 9.56 7.84
N ALA A 164 11.59 10.06 6.62
CA ALA A 164 12.41 11.09 5.98
C ALA A 164 12.49 12.39 6.79
N SER A 165 11.38 12.81 7.42
CA SER A 165 11.37 13.99 8.30
C SER A 165 12.15 13.72 9.59
N GLN A 166 11.96 12.56 10.23
CA GLN A 166 12.70 12.20 11.45
C GLN A 166 14.21 12.08 11.21
N LEU A 167 14.60 11.52 10.05
CA LEU A 167 15.99 11.47 9.60
C LEU A 167 16.56 12.87 9.39
N GLY A 168 15.79 13.76 8.76
CA GLY A 168 16.17 15.16 8.57
C GLY A 168 16.37 15.91 9.89
N ASP A 169 15.46 15.72 10.84
CA ASP A 169 15.53 16.32 12.18
C ASP A 169 16.74 15.82 12.97
N LEU A 170 17.03 14.51 12.90
CA LEU A 170 18.18 13.91 13.59
C LEU A 170 19.53 14.27 13.00
N ARG A 171 19.60 14.48 11.68
CA ARG A 171 20.84 14.94 11.02
C ARG A 171 20.98 16.46 11.03
N GLY A 172 19.91 17.21 11.31
CA GLY A 172 19.89 18.67 11.20
C GLY A 172 20.04 19.17 9.76
N VAL A 173 19.81 18.31 8.76
CA VAL A 173 19.96 18.61 7.33
C VAL A 173 18.80 17.96 6.56
N ALA A 174 18.21 18.68 5.61
CA ALA A 174 17.18 18.13 4.73
C ALA A 174 17.73 16.97 3.90
N LEU A 175 17.02 15.84 3.89
CA LEU A 175 17.42 14.69 3.07
C LEU A 175 17.35 15.04 1.57
N PRO A 176 18.25 14.47 0.74
CA PRO A 176 18.19 14.66 -0.69
C PRO A 176 16.86 14.17 -1.27
N ALA A 177 16.36 14.86 -2.30
CA ALA A 177 15.08 14.54 -2.91
C ALA A 177 15.09 13.12 -3.51
N GLY A 178 14.26 12.22 -2.99
CA GLY A 178 14.18 10.83 -3.45
C GLY A 178 15.15 9.85 -2.79
N ALA A 179 15.84 10.28 -1.72
CA ALA A 179 16.34 9.39 -0.66
C ALA A 179 15.30 8.32 -0.30
#